data_AF-A0A7J3ZLG8-F1
#
_entry.id   AF-A0A7J3ZLG8-F1
#
_cell.length_a   1.000
_cell.length_b   1.000
_cell.length_c   1.000
_cell.angle_alpha   90.00
_cell.angle_beta   90.00
_cell.angle_gamma   90.00
#
_symmetry.space_group_name_H-M   'P 1'
#
loop_
_entity.id
_entity.type
_entity.pdbx_description
1 polymer ?
#
loop_
_entity_poly.entity_id
_entity_poly.type
_entity_poly.pdbx_seq_one_letter_code
_entity_poly.pdbx_strand_id
1 'polypeptide(L)'
;MSSSAPEKRKELKLEVRHVITPEQVMKNERQARLLQVIQAYGDISEKGLIHLVYELKEHGIELGYTFSRIGNVITSKQLKDDILALLYVGFVETVGRAKKLRLTSMGQEALQKLETPAPEEIKKGIEKVRAKIAAIDAEIELQHLSKRK
;
A
#
# COMPACT_ATOMS: atom_id res chain seq x y z
N MET A 1 -61.83 -13.35 12.91
CA MET A 1 -61.25 -13.10 11.57
C MET A 1 -59.80 -12.70 11.78
N SER A 2 -58.85 -13.58 11.48
CA SER A 2 -57.42 -13.35 11.73
C SER A 2 -56.72 -12.99 10.42
N SER A 3 -56.08 -11.82 10.37
CA SER A 3 -55.33 -11.34 9.20
C SER A 3 -53.92 -11.92 9.19
N SER A 4 -53.55 -12.64 8.13
CA SER A 4 -52.17 -13.04 7.84
C SER A 4 -51.43 -11.90 7.14
N ALA A 5 -50.37 -11.37 7.77
CA ALA A 5 -49.45 -10.43 7.12
C ALA A 5 -48.44 -11.18 6.23
N PRO A 6 -48.08 -10.66 5.04
CA PRO A 6 -47.12 -11.32 4.15
C PRO A 6 -45.67 -11.06 4.60
N GLU A 7 -44.92 -12.14 4.81
CA GLU A 7 -43.47 -12.10 5.09
C GLU A 7 -42.68 -11.58 3.88
N LYS A 8 -42.05 -10.41 4.03
CA LYS A 8 -41.01 -9.92 3.11
C LYS A 8 -39.78 -10.83 3.20
N ARG A 9 -39.59 -11.71 2.21
CA ARG A 9 -38.33 -12.45 2.03
C ARG A 9 -37.21 -11.47 1.68
N LYS A 10 -36.14 -11.48 2.49
CA LYS A 10 -34.89 -10.76 2.20
C LYS A 10 -34.21 -11.43 1.01
N GLU A 11 -34.12 -10.73 -0.11
CA GLU A 11 -33.31 -11.16 -1.24
C GLU A 11 -31.82 -11.13 -0.83
N LEU A 12 -31.18 -12.30 -0.84
CA LEU A 12 -29.74 -12.44 -0.65
C LEU A 12 -29.04 -11.87 -1.88
N LYS A 13 -28.52 -10.64 -1.78
CA LYS A 13 -27.58 -10.09 -2.77
C LYS A 13 -26.25 -10.82 -2.64
N LEU A 14 -26.00 -11.78 -3.51
CA LEU A 14 -24.69 -12.39 -3.71
C LEU A 14 -23.76 -11.34 -4.35
N GLU A 15 -23.02 -10.63 -3.52
CA GLU A 15 -21.90 -9.81 -4.01
C GLU A 15 -20.74 -10.75 -4.37
N VAL A 16 -20.48 -10.90 -5.67
CA VAL A 16 -19.31 -11.61 -6.18
C VAL A 16 -18.07 -10.78 -5.83
N ARG A 17 -17.45 -11.06 -4.68
CA ARG A 17 -16.14 -10.51 -4.36
C ARG A 17 -15.10 -11.23 -5.21
N HIS A 18 -14.56 -10.55 -6.21
CA HIS A 18 -13.37 -11.03 -6.89
C HIS A 18 -12.26 -11.20 -5.86
N VAL A 19 -11.88 -12.45 -5.58
CA VAL A 19 -10.79 -12.78 -4.65
C VAL A 19 -9.48 -12.43 -5.33
N ILE A 20 -8.72 -11.52 -4.72
CA ILE A 20 -7.35 -11.20 -5.15
C ILE A 20 -6.43 -12.32 -4.61
N THR A 21 -5.72 -13.02 -5.50
CA THR A 21 -4.79 -14.08 -5.08
C THR A 21 -3.34 -13.60 -5.05
N PRO A 22 -2.46 -14.24 -4.25
CA PRO A 22 -1.02 -13.94 -4.25
C PRO A 22 -0.39 -14.00 -5.65
N GLU A 23 -0.79 -14.98 -6.48
CA GLU A 23 -0.25 -15.15 -7.83
C GLU A 23 -0.68 -14.03 -8.77
N GLN A 24 -1.91 -13.54 -8.64
CA GLN A 24 -2.38 -12.38 -9.41
C GLN A 24 -1.60 -11.13 -9.05
N VAL A 25 -1.28 -10.95 -7.77
CA VAL A 25 -0.47 -9.83 -7.29
C VAL A 25 0.95 -9.89 -7.87
N MET A 26 1.58 -11.07 -7.86
CA MET A 26 2.94 -11.21 -8.38
C MET A 26 3.04 -11.13 -9.90
N LYS A 27 1.96 -11.44 -10.64
CA LYS A 27 1.88 -11.23 -12.10
C LYS A 27 1.65 -9.76 -12.46
N ASN A 28 1.21 -8.93 -11.52
CA ASN A 28 1.04 -7.50 -11.72
C ASN A 28 2.36 -6.79 -11.45
N GLU A 29 3.03 -6.35 -12.53
CA GLU A 29 4.33 -5.69 -12.46
C GLU A 29 4.33 -4.48 -11.52
N ARG A 30 3.25 -3.70 -11.50
CA ARG A 30 3.14 -2.51 -10.66
C ARG A 30 3.11 -2.85 -9.17
N GLN A 31 2.40 -3.92 -8.80
CA GLN A 31 2.33 -4.40 -7.41
C GLN A 31 3.63 -5.08 -6.97
N ALA A 32 4.24 -5.87 -7.85
CA ALA A 32 5.57 -6.45 -7.62
C ALA A 32 6.64 -5.37 -7.39
N ARG A 33 6.67 -4.34 -8.24
CA ARG A 33 7.57 -3.18 -8.08
C ARG A 33 7.29 -2.40 -6.79
N LEU A 34 6.03 -2.23 -6.41
CA LEU A 34 5.69 -1.60 -5.13
C LEU A 34 6.24 -2.39 -3.94
N LEU A 35 6.13 -3.72 -3.98
CA LEU A 35 6.69 -4.61 -2.95
C LEU A 35 8.23 -4.48 -2.88
N GLN A 36 8.92 -4.37 -4.02
CA GLN A 36 10.35 -4.07 -4.08
C GLN A 36 10.71 -2.71 -3.49
N VAL A 37 9.89 -1.67 -3.71
CA VAL A 37 10.08 -0.33 -3.11
C VAL A 37 9.99 -0.40 -1.59
N ILE A 38 8.98 -1.09 -1.04
CA ILE A 38 8.83 -1.26 0.41
C ILE A 38 10.01 -2.06 0.97
N GLN A 39 10.46 -3.11 0.28
CA GLN A 39 11.64 -3.88 0.68
C GLN A 39 12.91 -3.00 0.74
N ALA A 40 13.14 -2.18 -0.29
CA ALA A 40 14.33 -1.34 -0.39
C ALA A 40 14.31 -0.16 0.60
N TYR A 41 13.14 0.39 0.90
CA TYR A 41 13.01 1.48 1.86
C TYR A 41 13.10 1.00 3.32
N GLY A 42 12.41 -0.10 3.63
CA GLY A 42 12.14 -0.58 4.99
C GLY A 42 10.74 -0.18 5.47
N ASP A 43 10.56 -0.15 6.79
CA ASP A 43 9.28 0.21 7.41
C ASP A 43 8.87 1.65 7.04
N ILE A 44 7.67 1.81 6.48
CA ILE A 44 7.18 3.10 5.97
C ILE A 44 5.69 3.27 6.21
N SER A 45 5.21 4.45 6.59
CA SER A 45 3.76 4.67 6.70
C SER A 45 3.08 4.69 5.32
N GLU A 46 1.75 4.50 5.25
CA GLU A 46 1.00 4.63 3.98
C GLU A 46 1.19 6.02 3.35
N LYS A 47 1.12 7.10 4.15
CA LYS A 47 1.39 8.47 3.67
C LYS A 47 2.85 8.60 3.21
N GLY A 48 3.81 8.09 3.99
CA GLY A 48 5.23 8.06 3.61
C GLY A 48 5.45 7.37 2.27
N LEU A 49 4.80 6.23 2.04
CA LEU A 49 4.90 5.47 0.79
C LEU A 49 4.27 6.22 -0.40
N ILE A 50 3.10 6.86 -0.20
CA ILE A 50 2.50 7.70 -1.23
C ILE A 50 3.45 8.83 -1.64
N HIS A 51 4.04 9.51 -0.67
CA HIS A 51 5.02 10.56 -0.94
C HIS A 51 6.28 9.99 -1.59
N LEU A 52 6.80 8.85 -1.13
CA LEU A 52 7.98 8.22 -1.71
C LEU A 52 7.78 7.91 -3.20
N VAL A 53 6.68 7.25 -3.56
CA VAL A 53 6.38 6.89 -4.96
C VAL A 53 6.17 8.16 -5.81
N TYR A 54 5.56 9.20 -5.25
CA TYR A 54 5.44 10.49 -5.93
C TYR A 54 6.81 11.14 -6.18
N GLU A 55 7.68 11.20 -5.18
CA GLU A 55 9.01 11.81 -5.34
C GLU A 55 9.90 11.01 -6.30
N LEU A 56 9.82 9.67 -6.28
CA LEU A 56 10.49 8.82 -7.27
C LEU A 56 10.08 9.22 -8.69
N LYS A 57 8.78 9.43 -8.91
CA LYS A 57 8.25 9.93 -10.19
C LYS A 57 8.76 11.32 -10.54
N GLU A 58 8.79 12.26 -9.60
CA GLU A 58 9.36 13.61 -9.83
C GLU A 58 10.85 13.55 -10.20
N HIS A 59 11.56 12.49 -9.79
CA HIS A 59 12.94 12.19 -10.16
C HIS A 59 13.07 11.31 -11.41
N GLY A 60 11.99 11.08 -12.16
CA GLY A 60 11.98 10.36 -13.43
C GLY A 60 11.90 8.83 -13.30
N ILE A 61 11.62 8.29 -12.12
CA ILE A 61 11.49 6.85 -11.88
C ILE A 61 10.00 6.48 -11.91
N GLU A 62 9.53 6.01 -13.07
CA GLU A 62 8.11 5.66 -13.23
C GLU A 62 7.75 4.28 -12.70
N LEU A 63 6.80 4.28 -11.78
CA LEU A 63 6.18 3.08 -11.18
C LEU A 63 4.73 2.87 -11.65
N GLY A 64 4.25 3.65 -12.64
CA GLY A 64 2.93 3.44 -13.25
C GLY A 64 1.75 3.95 -12.42
N TYR A 65 1.98 4.87 -11.48
CA TYR A 65 0.95 5.50 -10.66
C TYR A 65 0.61 6.92 -11.12
N THR A 66 -0.68 7.25 -11.04
CA THR A 66 -1.17 8.62 -11.20
C THR A 66 -1.40 9.27 -9.84
N PHE A 67 -1.15 10.57 -9.76
CA PHE A 67 -1.23 11.33 -8.51
C PHE A 67 -2.09 12.57 -8.70
N SER A 68 -2.88 12.88 -7.68
CA SER A 68 -3.58 14.14 -7.53
C SER A 68 -2.96 14.91 -6.38
N ARG A 69 -2.62 16.18 -6.63
CA ARG A 69 -2.04 17.08 -5.64
C ARG A 69 -2.96 18.27 -5.40
N ILE A 70 -3.34 18.47 -4.14
CA ILE A 70 -4.11 19.64 -3.69
C ILE A 70 -3.31 20.28 -2.54
N GLY A 71 -2.65 21.40 -2.84
CA GLY A 71 -1.68 22.01 -1.92
C GLY A 71 -0.54 21.05 -1.58
N ASN A 72 -0.41 20.72 -0.30
CA ASN A 72 0.60 19.79 0.23
C ASN A 72 0.10 18.34 0.33
N VAL A 73 -1.15 18.06 -0.03
CA VAL A 73 -1.73 16.72 0.04
C VAL A 73 -1.53 16.03 -1.30
N ILE A 74 -0.82 14.91 -1.28
CA ILE A 74 -0.61 14.03 -2.44
C ILE A 74 -1.44 12.76 -2.22
N THR A 75 -2.19 12.36 -3.24
CA THR A 75 -3.04 11.16 -3.20
C THR A 75 -2.89 10.36 -4.48
N SER A 76 -3.04 9.04 -4.36
CA SER A 76 -3.17 8.15 -5.51
C SER A 76 -4.12 7.01 -5.15
N LYS A 77 -5.27 6.94 -5.85
CA LYS A 77 -6.23 5.87 -5.65
C LYS A 77 -5.62 4.51 -6.02
N GLN A 78 -4.91 4.46 -7.15
CA GLN A 78 -4.27 3.24 -7.64
C GLN A 78 -3.24 2.71 -6.64
N LEU A 79 -2.40 3.59 -6.09
CA LEU A 79 -1.40 3.18 -5.10
C LEU A 79 -2.06 2.67 -3.82
N LYS A 80 -3.11 3.34 -3.36
CA LYS A 80 -3.87 2.90 -2.18
C LYS A 80 -4.52 1.53 -2.40
N ASP A 81 -5.13 1.31 -3.57
CA ASP A 81 -5.75 0.03 -3.92
C ASP A 81 -4.69 -1.10 -3.98
N ASP A 82 -3.49 -0.81 -4.50
CA ASP A 82 -2.39 -1.77 -4.57
C ASP A 82 -1.78 -2.06 -3.19
N ILE A 83 -1.63 -1.05 -2.31
CA ILE A 83 -1.25 -1.27 -0.90
C ILE A 83 -2.26 -2.18 -0.21
N LEU A 84 -3.55 -1.94 -0.43
CA LEU A 84 -4.61 -2.77 0.15
C LEU A 84 -4.55 -4.21 -0.38
N ALA A 85 -4.27 -4.40 -1.68
CA ALA A 85 -4.08 -5.72 -2.26
C ALA A 85 -2.90 -6.46 -1.62
N LEU A 86 -1.76 -5.79 -1.44
CA LEU A 86 -0.57 -6.36 -0.78
C LEU A 86 -0.83 -6.76 0.68
N LEU A 87 -1.59 -5.95 1.41
CA LEU A 87 -2.06 -6.28 2.77
C LEU A 87 -3.02 -7.46 2.77
N TYR A 88 -3.96 -7.49 1.82
CA TYR A 88 -4.98 -8.54 1.71
C TYR A 88 -4.39 -9.92 1.45
N VAL A 89 -3.38 -10.01 0.56
CA VAL A 89 -2.69 -11.27 0.27
C VAL A 89 -1.59 -11.61 1.27
N GLY A 90 -1.36 -10.75 2.27
CA GLY A 90 -0.41 -11.00 3.35
C GLY A 90 1.07 -10.84 2.96
N PHE A 91 1.38 -10.16 1.84
CA PHE A 91 2.78 -9.84 1.49
C PHE A 91 3.33 -8.68 2.30
N VAL A 92 2.45 -7.79 2.73
CA VAL A 92 2.75 -6.66 3.60
C VAL A 92 1.89 -6.78 4.85
N GLU A 93 2.42 -6.33 5.98
CA GLU A 93 1.70 -6.18 7.24
C GLU A 93 1.88 -4.76 7.79
N THR A 94 1.02 -4.37 8.73
CA THR A 94 1.19 -3.11 9.47
C THR A 94 1.82 -3.38 10.83
N VAL A 95 2.93 -2.70 11.12
CA VAL A 95 3.67 -2.82 12.38
C VAL A 95 3.67 -1.52 13.17
N GLY A 96 3.77 -1.66 14.49
CA GLY A 96 3.88 -0.53 15.41
C GLY A 96 2.63 0.34 15.48
N ARG A 97 2.72 1.43 16.27
CA ARG A 97 1.59 2.31 16.56
C ARG A 97 1.19 3.19 15.38
N ALA A 98 2.16 3.57 14.56
CA ALA A 98 1.95 4.37 13.35
C ALA A 98 1.50 3.52 12.14
N LYS A 99 1.24 2.22 12.35
CA LYS A 99 0.80 1.28 11.30
C LYS A 99 1.71 1.34 10.06
N LYS A 100 3.02 1.32 10.28
CA LYS A 100 4.01 1.29 9.19
C LYS A 100 3.87 -0.02 8.43
N LEU A 101 3.93 0.05 7.11
CA LEU A 101 3.96 -1.08 6.20
C LEU A 101 5.34 -1.75 6.25
N ARG A 102 5.33 -3.07 6.37
CA ARG A 102 6.54 -3.92 6.36
C ARG A 102 6.26 -5.18 5.56
N LEU A 103 7.27 -5.70 4.86
CA LEU A 103 7.17 -7.03 4.24
C LEU A 103 7.05 -8.13 5.30
N THR A 104 6.11 -9.05 5.09
CA THR A 104 6.07 -10.32 5.83
C THR A 104 7.12 -11.30 5.28
N SER A 105 7.34 -12.41 5.98
CA SER A 105 8.15 -13.52 5.44
C SER A 105 7.60 -14.01 4.09
N MET A 106 6.27 -14.09 3.94
CA MET A 106 5.64 -14.47 2.67
C MET A 106 5.94 -13.46 1.55
N GLY A 107 5.89 -12.16 1.84
CA GLY A 107 6.24 -11.13 0.87
C GLY A 107 7.71 -11.18 0.45
N GLN A 108 8.61 -11.48 1.39
CA GLN A 108 10.04 -11.69 1.08
C GLN A 108 10.27 -12.90 0.18
N GLU A 109 9.65 -14.04 0.50
CA GLU A 109 9.72 -15.25 -0.33
C GLU A 109 9.12 -15.02 -1.73
N ALA A 110 8.03 -14.29 -1.82
CA ALA A 110 7.41 -13.94 -3.09
C ALA A 110 8.36 -13.13 -3.98
N LEU A 111 9.06 -12.12 -3.41
CA LEU A 111 10.07 -11.37 -4.15
C LEU A 111 11.27 -12.22 -4.57
N GLN A 112 11.73 -13.15 -3.72
CA GLN A 112 12.84 -14.05 -4.08
C GLN A 112 12.52 -14.90 -5.31
N LYS A 113 11.26 -15.33 -5.46
CA LYS A 113 10.78 -16.10 -6.63
C LYS A 113 10.73 -15.31 -7.93
N LEU A 114 10.72 -13.97 -7.87
CA LEU A 114 10.80 -13.15 -9.07
C LEU A 114 12.20 -13.10 -9.68
N GLU A 115 13.24 -13.57 -8.94
CA GLU A 115 14.66 -13.52 -9.32
C GLU A 115 15.17 -12.12 -9.73
N THR A 116 14.35 -11.08 -9.50
CA THR A 116 14.65 -9.71 -9.91
C THR A 116 14.69 -8.85 -8.65
N PRO A 117 15.86 -8.39 -8.20
CA PRO A 117 15.94 -7.44 -7.09
C PRO A 117 15.34 -6.10 -7.51
N ALA A 118 15.08 -5.23 -6.53
CA ALA A 118 14.71 -3.85 -6.80
C ALA A 118 15.74 -3.19 -7.74
N PRO A 119 15.32 -2.59 -8.87
CA PRO A 119 16.20 -1.85 -9.77
C PRO A 119 17.08 -0.84 -9.02
N GLU A 120 18.35 -0.73 -9.41
CA GLU A 120 19.30 0.18 -8.75
C GLU A 120 18.89 1.66 -8.81
N GLU A 121 18.14 2.04 -9.84
CA GLU A 121 17.52 3.37 -9.93
C GLU A 121 16.55 3.64 -8.78
N ILE A 122 15.75 2.64 -8.38
CA ILE A 122 14.81 2.76 -7.25
C ILE A 122 15.58 2.95 -5.95
N LYS A 123 16.62 2.15 -5.71
CA LYS A 123 17.44 2.26 -4.49
C LYS A 123 18.09 3.64 -4.41
N LYS A 124 18.72 4.10 -5.49
CA LYS A 124 19.33 5.44 -5.55
C LYS A 124 18.30 6.56 -5.40
N GLY A 125 17.12 6.41 -6.00
CA GLY A 125 16.01 7.34 -5.84
C GLY A 125 15.54 7.43 -4.40
N ILE A 126 15.36 6.28 -3.74
CA ILE A 126 15.02 6.19 -2.31
C ILE A 126 16.05 6.93 -1.46
N GLU A 127 17.35 6.68 -1.66
CA GLU A 127 18.40 7.33 -0.87
C GLU A 127 18.36 8.86 -1.00
N LYS A 128 18.09 9.39 -2.21
CA LYS A 128 17.98 10.84 -2.44
C LYS A 128 16.85 11.49 -1.65
N VAL A 129 15.73 10.77 -1.48
CA VAL A 129 14.52 11.33 -0.85
C VAL A 129 14.31 10.83 0.58
N ARG A 130 15.17 9.94 1.08
CA ARG A 130 15.02 9.25 2.38
C ARG A 130 14.80 10.22 3.54
N ALA A 131 15.57 11.30 3.62
CA ALA A 131 15.42 12.29 4.68
C ALA A 131 14.03 12.97 4.67
N LYS A 132 13.50 13.26 3.49
CA LYS A 132 12.17 13.86 3.32
C LYS A 132 11.07 12.89 3.75
N ILE A 133 11.17 11.62 3.36
CA ILE A 133 10.17 10.60 3.74
C ILE A 133 10.24 10.29 5.24
N ALA A 134 11.45 10.23 5.82
CA ALA A 134 11.63 10.04 7.26
C ALA A 134 10.98 11.16 8.09
N ALA A 135 11.05 12.41 7.63
CA ALA A 135 10.36 13.53 8.28
C ALA A 135 8.84 13.39 8.25
N ILE A 136 8.28 12.90 7.14
CA ILE A 136 6.83 12.62 7.00
C ILE A 136 6.40 11.49 7.94
N ASP A 137 7.19 10.42 8.03
CA ASP A 137 6.90 9.32 8.95
C ASP A 137 6.93 9.77 10.42
N ALA A 138 7.91 10.62 10.79
CA ALA A 138 8.00 11.19 12.13
C ALA A 138 6.78 12.06 12.47
N GLU A 139 6.28 12.87 11.53
CA GLU A 139 5.06 13.66 11.69
C GLU A 139 3.86 12.77 12.06
N ILE A 140 3.70 11.64 11.36
CA ILE A 140 2.61 10.70 11.59
C ILE A 140 2.74 10.03 12.95
N GLU A 141 3.95 9.61 13.32
CA GLU A 141 4.22 9.04 14.65
C GLU A 141 3.82 10.02 15.76
N LEU A 142 4.16 11.30 15.63
CA LEU A 142 3.77 12.34 16.58
C LEU A 142 2.25 12.53 16.65
N GLN A 143 1.55 12.52 15.52
CA GLN A 143 0.08 12.60 15.49
C GLN A 143 -0.59 11.42 16.20
N HIS A 144 0.00 10.23 16.12
CA HIS A 144 -0.50 9.06 16.84
C HIS A 144 -0.18 9.09 18.34
N LEU A 145 0.86 9.81 18.75
CA LEU A 145 1.18 10.04 20.16
C LEU A 145 0.27 11.12 20.78
N SER A 146 -0.03 12.20 20.06
CA SER A 146 -0.82 13.33 20.57
C SER A 146 -2.30 12.99 20.78
N LYS A 147 -2.88 12.09 19.97
CA LYS A 147 -4.25 11.57 20.12
C LYS A 147 -4.50 10.76 21.42
N ARG A 148 -3.52 10.66 22.30
CA ARG A 148 -3.59 9.96 23.59
C ARG A 148 -3.74 10.88 24.80
N LYS A 149 -3.65 12.20 24.61
CA LYS A 149 -3.94 13.19 25.65
C LYS A 149 -5.33 13.74 25.45
#